data_AF-A0A1G1Y209-F1
#
_entry.id   AF-A0A1G1Y209-F1
#
_cell.length_a   1.000
_cell.length_b   1.000
_cell.length_c   1.000
_cell.angle_alpha   90.00
_cell.angle_beta   90.00
_cell.angle_gamma   90.00
#
_symmetry.space_group_name_H-M   'P 1'
#
loop_
_entity.id
_entity.type
_entity.pdbx_description
1 polymer ?
#
loop_
_entity_poly.entity_id
_entity_poly.type
_entity_poly.pdbx_seq_one_letter_code
_entity_poly.pdbx_strand_id
1 'polypeptide(L)' 'MRGYYAFNWRRYDHSIHPMTPAIILKTGFLTSLADQKILINNPELSGQGVAGAIFEFLGLQI' A
#
# COMPACT_ATOMS: atom_id res chain seq x y z
N MET A 1 -9.73 8.24 6.44
CA MET A 1 -8.32 8.42 6.01
C MET A 1 -7.78 9.86 6.16
N ARG A 2 -8.61 10.92 6.33
CA ARG A 2 -8.13 12.32 6.47
C ARG A 2 -7.31 12.63 7.73
N GLY A 3 -7.35 11.75 8.75
CA GLY A 3 -6.60 11.91 10.00
C GLY A 3 -5.16 11.38 9.94
N TYR A 4 -4.82 10.59 8.92
CA TYR A 4 -3.44 10.13 8.73
C TYR A 4 -2.60 11.28 8.19
N TYR A 5 -1.42 11.46 8.78
CA TYR A 5 -0.50 12.55 8.49
C TYR A 5 -0.26 12.75 6.99
N ALA A 6 0.01 11.65 6.28
CA ALA A 6 0.28 11.66 4.84
C ALA A 6 -0.90 12.16 3.98
N PHE A 7 -2.15 12.12 4.47
CA PHE A 7 -3.34 12.56 3.72
C PHE A 7 -3.96 13.85 4.25
N ASN A 8 -3.38 14.45 5.28
CA ASN A 8 -3.89 15.68 5.85
C ASN A 8 -3.23 16.88 5.16
N TRP A 9 -3.79 17.28 4.01
CA TRP A 9 -3.27 18.38 3.17
C TRP A 9 -3.14 19.71 3.90
N ARG A 10 -3.84 19.91 5.03
CA ARG A 10 -3.70 21.11 5.88
C ARG A 10 -2.32 21.19 6.57
N ARG A 11 -1.54 20.09 6.59
CA ARG A 11 -0.16 20.02 7.08
C ARG A 11 0.83 19.99 5.90
N TYR A 12 0.67 20.97 5.02
CA TYR A 12 1.21 21.09 3.66
C TYR A 12 2.64 20.58 3.42
N ASP A 13 3.59 20.76 4.35
CA ASP A 13 4.99 20.37 4.14
C ASP A 13 5.26 18.85 4.09
N HIS A 14 4.34 18.01 4.57
CA HIS A 14 4.60 16.58 4.69
C HIS A 14 3.41 15.69 4.30
N SER A 15 2.43 16.29 3.64
CA SER A 15 1.25 15.60 3.11
C SER A 15 1.38 15.36 1.62
N ILE A 16 0.82 14.27 1.14
CA ILE A 16 0.66 13.97 -0.27
C ILE A 16 -0.22 15.06 -0.91
N HIS A 17 0.14 15.47 -2.12
CA HIS A 17 -0.62 16.47 -2.87
C HIS A 17 -2.07 15.99 -3.09
N PRO A 18 -3.10 16.85 -2.93
CA PRO A 18 -4.51 16.41 -2.98
C PRO A 18 -4.95 15.74 -4.29
N MET A 19 -4.25 16.00 -5.38
CA MET A 19 -4.53 15.40 -6.71
C MET A 19 -3.73 14.14 -7.01
N THR A 20 -2.86 13.69 -6.10
CA THR A 20 -2.10 12.45 -6.27
C THR A 20 -2.92 11.27 -5.73
N PRO A 21 -3.25 10.26 -6.55
CA PRO A 21 -3.86 9.03 -6.05
C PRO A 21 -2.95 8.34 -5.04
N ALA A 22 -3.46 8.05 -3.85
CA ALA A 22 -2.66 7.44 -2.79
C ALA A 22 -3.54 6.62 -1.82
N ILE A 23 -2.97 5.55 -1.29
CA ILE A 23 -3.59 4.65 -0.31
C ILE A 23 -2.57 4.22 0.75
N ILE A 24 -3.03 3.89 1.95
CA ILE A 24 -2.26 3.07 2.89
C ILE A 24 -2.80 1.66 2.76
N LEU A 25 -1.96 0.75 2.28
CA LEU A 25 -2.28 -0.66 2.17
C LEU A 25 -1.62 -1.42 3.32
N LYS A 26 -2.43 -2.18 4.06
CA LYS A 26 -1.94 -3.15 5.04
C LYS A 26 -2.05 -4.54 4.43
N THR A 27 -0.91 -5.20 4.25
CA THR A 27 -0.82 -6.54 3.63
C THR A 27 -1.05 -7.68 4.62
N GLY A 28 -1.06 -7.39 5.93
CA GLY A 28 -1.41 -8.34 6.99
C GLY A 28 -0.88 -7.90 8.37
N PHE A 29 -0.80 -8.83 9.31
CA PHE A 29 -0.34 -8.61 10.69
C PHE A 29 0.90 -9.46 10.99
N LEU A 30 1.98 -8.82 11.47
CA LEU A 30 3.18 -9.53 11.89
C LEU A 30 2.96 -10.44 13.11
N THR A 31 1.88 -10.27 13.86
CA THR A 31 1.52 -11.16 14.98
C THR A 31 0.72 -12.39 14.54
N SER A 32 0.24 -12.44 13.30
CA SER A 32 -0.49 -13.58 12.75
C SER A 32 0.48 -14.58 12.15
N LEU A 33 0.52 -15.80 12.70
CA LEU A 33 1.35 -16.89 12.12
C LEU A 33 0.92 -17.23 10.69
N ALA A 34 -0.36 -17.06 10.35
CA ALA A 34 -0.84 -17.28 8.99
C ALA A 34 -0.30 -16.22 8.04
N ASP A 35 -0.34 -14.95 8.43
CA ASP A 35 0.11 -13.84 7.58
C ASP A 35 1.63 -13.86 7.43
N GLN A 36 2.38 -14.23 8.49
CA GLN A 36 3.84 -14.38 8.43
C GLN A 36 4.29 -15.38 7.35
N LYS A 37 3.49 -16.41 7.03
CA LYS A 37 3.82 -17.35 5.94
C LYS A 37 3.98 -16.65 4.59
N ILE A 38 3.27 -15.54 4.39
CA ILE A 38 3.36 -14.73 3.17
C ILE A 38 4.29 -13.55 3.41
N LEU A 39 4.09 -12.77 4.48
CA LEU A 39 4.80 -11.51 4.69
C LEU A 39 6.29 -11.68 5.05
N ILE A 40 6.66 -12.78 5.70
CA ILE A 40 8.05 -13.03 6.15
C ILE A 40 8.68 -14.16 5.35
N ASN A 41 7.97 -15.28 5.21
CA ASN A 41 8.56 -16.49 4.63
C ASN A 41 8.51 -16.52 3.10
N ASN A 42 7.60 -15.76 2.47
CA ASN A 42 7.45 -15.69 1.00
C ASN A 42 7.07 -14.26 0.56
N PRO A 43 7.88 -13.23 0.91
CA PRO A 43 7.52 -11.83 0.71
C PRO A 43 7.24 -11.50 -0.76
N GLU A 44 7.83 -12.24 -1.70
CA GLU A 44 7.62 -12.12 -3.14
C GLU A 44 6.14 -12.23 -3.52
N LEU A 45 5.36 -13.09 -2.86
CA LEU A 45 3.93 -13.24 -3.14
C LEU A 45 3.17 -11.94 -2.82
N SER A 46 3.50 -11.30 -1.70
CA SER A 46 2.90 -10.01 -1.35
C SER A 46 3.34 -8.90 -2.30
N GLY A 47 4.61 -8.91 -2.71
CA GLY A 47 5.15 -7.96 -3.68
C GLY A 47 4.50 -8.10 -5.06
N GLN A 48 4.32 -9.34 -5.54
CA GLN A 48 3.64 -9.63 -6.81
C GLN A 48 2.18 -9.17 -6.79
N GLY A 49 1.45 -9.40 -5.68
CA GLY A 49 0.08 -8.92 -5.53
C GLY A 49 -0.01 -7.39 -5.60
N VAL A 50 0.89 -6.69 -4.91
CA VAL A 50 0.95 -5.22 -4.94
C VAL A 50 1.32 -4.69 -6.32
N ALA A 51 2.35 -5.27 -6.96
CA ALA A 51 2.77 -4.86 -8.29
C ALA A 51 1.68 -5.11 -9.34
N GLY A 52 1.03 -6.28 -9.31
CA GLY A 52 -0.08 -6.63 -10.18
C GLY A 52 -1.23 -5.64 -10.07
N ALA A 53 -1.63 -5.28 -8.83
CA ALA A 53 -2.67 -4.29 -8.61
C ALA A 53 -2.31 -2.89 -9.16
N ILE A 54 -1.02 -2.49 -9.08
CA ILE A 54 -0.55 -1.22 -9.66
C ILE A 54 -0.60 -1.27 -11.18
N PHE A 55 -0.14 -2.36 -11.80
CA PHE A 55 -0.21 -2.52 -13.26
C PHE A 55 -1.66 -2.48 -13.75
N GLU A 56 -2.57 -3.18 -13.07
CA GLU A 56 -4.01 -3.14 -13.37
C GLU A 56 -4.58 -1.73 -13.22
N PHE A 57 -4.28 -1.04 -12.12
CA PHE A 57 -4.71 0.35 -11.89
C PHE A 57 -4.24 1.31 -12.99
N LEU A 58 -3.03 1.10 -13.50
CA LEU A 58 -2.46 1.91 -14.58
C LEU A 58 -2.94 1.49 -15.98
N GLY A 59 -3.72 0.41 -16.09
CA GLY A 59 -4.15 -0.15 -17.39
C GLY A 59 -3.00 -0.78 -18.18
N LEU A 60 -1.91 -1.16 -17.50
CA LEU A 60 -0.76 -1.82 -18.09
C LEU A 60 -1.00 -3.34 -18.02
N GLN A 61 -1.58 -3.92 -19.07
CA GLN A 61 -1.65 -5.37 -19.22
C GLN A 61 -0.24 -5.94 -19.45
N ILE A 62 0.13 -6.96 -18.67
CA ILE A 62 1.29 -7.83 -18.92
C ILE A 62 0.78 -9.06 -19.69
#